data_AF-A0AAN6BEW2-F1
#
_entry.id   AF-A0AAN6BEW2-F1
#
_cell.length_a   1.000
_cell.length_b   1.000
_cell.length_c   1.000
_cell.angle_alpha   90.00
_cell.angle_beta   90.00
_cell.angle_gamma   90.00
#
_symmetry.space_group_name_H-M   'P 1'
#
loop_
_entity.id
_entity.type
_entity.pdbx_description
1 polymer ?
#
loop_
_entity_poly.entity_id
_entity_poly.type
_entity_poly.pdbx_seq_one_letter_code
_entity_poly.pdbx_strand_id
1 'polypeptide(L)'
;MSVIVPIERIRLGNSEVETPGLTLKVTNVLRGENAVLGFLDGGDDLIISVLKAQNGKANIGDQWIKFEIRDLGNQVEVRCDETIKITDIFALLQNMSRSYV
;
A
#
# COMPACT_ATOMS: atom_id res chain seq x y z
N MET A 1 0.83 9.73 -13.86
CA MET A 1 2.13 9.13 -13.50
C MET A 1 1.84 8.06 -12.47
N SER A 2 2.13 6.80 -12.77
CA SER A 2 1.91 5.69 -11.83
C SER A 2 3.19 5.37 -11.08
N VAL A 3 3.07 5.05 -9.80
CA VAL A 3 4.20 4.65 -8.94
C VAL A 3 3.93 3.24 -8.44
N ILE A 4 4.95 2.37 -8.53
CA ILE A 4 4.88 1.00 -8.03
C ILE A 4 5.50 0.97 -6.64
N VAL A 5 4.75 0.42 -5.70
CA VAL A 5 5.12 0.40 -4.28
C VAL A 5 5.23 -1.04 -3.82
N PRO A 6 6.42 -1.54 -3.47
CA PRO A 6 6.55 -2.85 -2.87
C PRO A 6 5.95 -2.83 -1.46
N ILE A 7 5.19 -3.87 -1.14
CA ILE A 7 4.75 -4.16 0.21
C ILE A 7 5.54 -5.38 0.65
N GLU A 8 6.48 -5.18 1.56
CA GLU A 8 7.45 -6.22 1.93
C GLU A 8 6.86 -7.22 2.92
N ARG A 9 6.05 -6.70 3.86
CA ARG A 9 5.41 -7.48 4.92
C ARG A 9 4.04 -6.91 5.25
N ILE A 10 3.16 -7.77 5.73
CA ILE A 10 1.87 -7.39 6.30
C ILE A 10 1.78 -7.90 7.74
N ARG A 11 1.10 -7.13 8.60
CA ARG A 11 0.79 -7.55 9.96
C ARG A 11 -0.69 -7.85 10.12
N LEU A 12 -0.97 -9.04 10.60
CA LEU A 12 -2.29 -9.63 10.81
C LEU A 12 -2.48 -9.87 12.31
N GLY A 13 -3.05 -8.90 13.02
CA GLY A 13 -3.07 -8.90 14.48
C GLY A 13 -1.65 -8.91 15.07
N ASN A 14 -1.26 -10.03 15.68
CA ASN A 14 0.08 -10.22 16.28
C ASN A 14 1.06 -10.99 15.38
N SER A 15 0.63 -11.41 14.20
CA SER A 15 1.45 -12.18 13.25
C SER A 15 1.96 -11.28 12.11
N GLU A 16 3.18 -11.51 11.68
CA GLU A 16 3.77 -10.86 10.49
C GLU A 16 3.99 -11.91 9.40
N VAL A 17 3.69 -11.53 8.17
CA VAL A 17 3.83 -12.39 7.00
C VAL A 17 4.61 -11.62 5.95
N GLU A 18 5.66 -12.24 5.42
CA GLU A 18 6.39 -11.72 4.26
C GLU A 18 5.51 -11.81 3.01
N THR A 19 5.54 -10.77 2.20
CA THR A 19 4.70 -10.65 1.00
C THR A 19 5.56 -10.46 -0.24
N PRO A 20 6.41 -11.44 -0.60
CA PRO A 20 7.27 -11.33 -1.77
C PRO A 20 6.40 -11.18 -3.03
N GLY A 21 6.67 -10.11 -3.79
CA GLY A 21 5.94 -9.82 -5.04
C GLY A 21 4.68 -8.97 -4.88
N LEU A 22 4.19 -8.74 -3.66
CA LEU A 22 3.04 -7.87 -3.46
C LEU A 22 3.43 -6.41 -3.73
N THR A 23 2.69 -5.77 -4.64
CA THR A 23 2.90 -4.38 -5.02
C THR A 23 1.59 -3.61 -5.08
N LEU A 24 1.62 -2.34 -4.68
CA LEU A 24 0.55 -1.38 -4.89
C LEU A 24 0.94 -0.45 -6.04
N LYS A 25 0.23 -0.55 -7.17
CA LYS A 25 0.37 0.34 -8.32
C LYS A 25 -0.54 1.54 -8.14
N VAL A 26 0.01 2.65 -7.67
CA VAL A 26 -0.73 3.90 -7.44
C VAL A 26 -0.97 4.59 -8.77
N THR A 27 -2.22 4.97 -9.04
CA THR A 27 -2.63 5.65 -10.28
C THR A 27 -3.14 7.07 -10.07
N ASN A 28 -3.69 7.38 -8.89
CA ASN A 28 -4.12 8.72 -8.57
C ASN A 28 -3.94 9.03 -7.07
N VAL A 29 -3.56 10.27 -6.75
CA VAL A 29 -3.46 10.79 -5.38
C VAL A 29 -4.53 11.87 -5.23
N LEU A 30 -5.50 11.66 -4.34
CA LEU A 30 -6.55 12.63 -4.12
C LEU A 30 -6.00 13.76 -3.25
N ARG A 31 -5.83 14.96 -3.84
CA ARG A 31 -5.28 16.12 -3.12
C ARG A 31 -6.20 16.51 -1.97
N GLY A 32 -5.67 16.55 -0.75
CA GLY A 32 -6.41 16.93 0.46
C GLY A 32 -6.94 15.75 1.26
N GLU A 33 -6.83 14.53 0.74
CA GLU A 33 -7.20 13.30 1.44
C GLU A 33 -5.97 12.41 1.63
N ASN A 34 -5.89 11.70 2.75
CA ASN A 34 -4.85 10.67 2.96
C ASN A 34 -5.20 9.38 2.19
N ALA A 35 -5.70 9.51 0.96
CA ALA A 35 -6.20 8.43 0.14
C ALA A 35 -5.54 8.40 -1.25
N VAL A 36 -5.26 7.20 -1.73
CA VAL A 36 -4.76 6.93 -3.08
C VAL A 36 -5.58 5.86 -3.75
N LEU A 37 -5.73 5.98 -5.07
CA LEU A 37 -6.36 4.97 -5.92
C LEU A 37 -5.28 4.17 -6.63
N GLY A 38 -5.40 2.84 -6.59
CA GLY A 38 -4.40 1.95 -7.16
C GLY A 38 -4.90 0.54 -7.43
N PHE A 39 -3.96 -0.33 -7.76
CA PHE A 39 -4.17 -1.76 -7.98
C PHE A 39 -3.17 -2.55 -7.14
N LEU A 40 -3.65 -3.55 -6.40
CA LEU A 40 -2.77 -4.53 -5.75
C LEU A 40 -2.46 -5.66 -6.72
N ASP A 41 -1.20 -6.05 -6.82
CA ASP A 41 -0.73 -7.06 -7.76
C ASP A 41 0.41 -7.90 -7.15
N GLY A 42 0.55 -9.15 -7.60
CA GLY A 42 1.68 -10.04 -7.31
C GLY A 42 1.72 -10.72 -5.95
N GLY A 43 0.73 -10.52 -5.07
CA GLY A 43 0.58 -11.30 -3.85
C GLY A 43 -0.27 -12.56 -4.04
N ASP A 44 -0.14 -13.53 -3.13
CA ASP A 44 -1.08 -14.66 -3.02
C ASP A 44 -2.50 -14.14 -2.74
N ASP A 45 -3.52 -14.82 -3.27
CA ASP A 45 -4.94 -14.55 -3.03
C ASP A 45 -5.26 -14.46 -1.53
N LEU A 46 -4.61 -15.28 -0.69
CA LEU A 46 -4.77 -15.22 0.76
C LEU A 46 -4.25 -13.89 1.33
N ILE A 47 -3.04 -13.49 0.93
CA ILE A 47 -2.40 -12.23 1.36
C ILE A 47 -3.28 -11.03 0.98
N ILE A 48 -3.74 -11.01 -0.28
CA ILE A 48 -4.59 -9.93 -0.81
C ILE A 48 -5.94 -9.90 -0.07
N SER A 49 -6.55 -11.07 0.15
CA SER A 49 -7.83 -11.18 0.85
C SER A 49 -7.73 -10.70 2.29
N VAL A 50 -6.65 -11.03 3.00
CA VAL A 50 -6.49 -10.60 4.38
C VAL A 50 -6.21 -9.10 4.48
N LEU A 51 -5.39 -8.55 3.58
CA LEU A 51 -5.18 -7.10 3.47
C LEU A 51 -6.52 -6.35 3.29
N LYS A 52 -7.39 -6.85 2.39
CA LYS A 52 -8.73 -6.31 2.17
C LYS A 52 -9.63 -6.46 3.40
N ALA A 53 -9.59 -7.61 4.08
CA ALA A 53 -10.53 -7.94 5.15
C ALA A 53 -10.22 -7.26 6.50
N GLN A 54 -8.95 -6.91 6.76
CA GLN A 54 -8.52 -6.52 8.11
C GLN A 54 -7.90 -5.14 8.25
N ASN A 55 -7.89 -4.31 7.19
CA ASN A 55 -7.26 -2.98 7.24
C ASN A 55 -5.88 -3.02 7.94
N GLY A 56 -5.08 -4.01 7.54
CA GLY A 56 -3.84 -4.40 8.21
C GLY A 56 -2.78 -3.31 8.15
N LYS A 57 -1.74 -3.45 8.98
CA LYS A 57 -0.54 -2.63 8.81
C LYS A 57 0.33 -3.28 7.75
N ALA A 58 0.73 -2.53 6.74
CA ALA A 58 1.70 -3.01 5.77
C ALA A 58 3.01 -2.24 5.90
N ASN A 59 4.11 -2.94 5.66
CA ASN A 59 5.44 -2.38 5.73
C ASN A 59 5.87 -1.93 4.32
N ILE A 60 6.17 -0.65 4.21
CA ILE A 60 6.61 -0.01 2.97
C ILE A 60 7.91 0.72 3.27
N GLY A 61 9.01 0.28 2.66
CA GLY A 61 10.35 0.62 3.12
C GLY A 61 10.48 0.30 4.62
N ASP A 62 10.89 1.28 5.42
CA ASP A 62 11.11 1.09 6.85
C ASP A 62 9.91 1.49 7.75
N GLN A 63 8.73 1.74 7.16
CA GLN A 63 7.58 2.23 7.92
C GLN A 63 6.42 1.23 7.91
N TRP A 64 5.80 1.04 9.08
CA TRP A 64 4.54 0.31 9.23
C TRP A 64 3.37 1.28 9.12
N ILE A 65 2.61 1.14 8.04
CA ILE A 65 1.51 2.04 7.72
C ILE A 65 0.22 1.26 7.83
N LYS A 66 -0.75 1.79 8.59
CA LYS A 66 -2.09 1.20 8.63
C LYS A 66 -2.80 1.56 7.32
N PHE A 67 -3.24 0.54 6.59
CA PHE A 67 -3.99 0.71 5.36
C PHE A 67 -5.44 0.33 5.55
N GLU A 68 -6.33 1.23 5.17
CA GLU A 68 -7.71 0.86 4.90
C GLU A 68 -7.85 0.61 3.41
N ILE A 69 -8.24 -0.61 3.04
CA ILE A 69 -8.35 -1.02 1.64
C ILE A 69 -9.83 -1.17 1.32
N ARG A 70 -10.31 -0.35 0.41
CA ARG A 70 -11.67 -0.41 -0.11
C ARG A 70 -11.66 -0.89 -1.54
N ASP A 71 -12.37 -1.98 -1.79
CA ASP A 71 -12.53 -2.53 -3.13
C ASP A 71 -13.52 -1.67 -3.94
N LEU A 72 -13.10 -1.20 -5.12
CA LEU A 72 -13.89 -0.45 -6.08
C LEU A 72 -14.18 -1.26 -7.36
N GLY A 73 -13.96 -2.57 -7.32
CA GLY A 73 -14.18 -3.51 -8.43
C GLY A 73 -12.90 -3.77 -9.20
N ASN A 74 -12.51 -2.88 -10.10
CA ASN A 74 -11.24 -3.01 -10.83
C ASN A 74 -10.06 -2.39 -10.09
N GLN A 75 -10.32 -1.45 -9.18
CA GLN A 75 -9.30 -0.73 -8.41
C GLN A 75 -9.51 -0.97 -6.92
N VAL A 76 -8.48 -0.65 -6.15
CA VAL A 76 -8.57 -0.49 -4.71
C VAL A 76 -8.29 0.96 -4.34
N GLU A 77 -9.13 1.50 -3.47
CA GLU A 77 -8.83 2.72 -2.73
C GLU A 77 -8.06 2.33 -1.47
N VAL A 78 -6.93 2.98 -1.27
CA VAL A 78 -6.06 2.77 -0.12
C VAL A 78 -6.01 4.06 0.66
N ARG A 79 -6.51 4.04 1.89
CA ARG A 79 -6.49 5.17 2.81
C ARG A 79 -5.50 4.93 3.94
N CYS A 80 -4.59 5.87 4.13
CA CYS A 80 -3.66 5.87 5.25
C CYS A 80 -4.29 6.54 6.47
N ASP A 81 -3.80 6.18 7.65
CA ASP A 81 -4.12 6.87 8.90
C ASP A 81 -3.86 8.39 8.79
N GLU A 82 -4.67 9.20 9.49
CA GLU A 82 -4.59 10.67 9.49
C GLU A 82 -3.22 11.20 9.94
N THR A 83 -2.49 10.41 10.72
CA THR A 83 -1.14 10.72 11.21
C THR A 83 -0.05 10.67 10.13
N ILE A 84 -0.33 10.05 8.97
CA ILE A 84 0.64 9.91 7.88
C ILE A 84 0.09 10.58 6.62
N LYS A 85 0.75 11.65 6.18
CA LYS A 85 0.39 12.30 4.91
C LYS A 85 0.80 11.40 3.75
N ILE A 86 -0.17 11.05 2.92
CA ILE A 86 0.09 10.16 1.80
C ILE A 86 1.03 10.78 0.75
N THR A 87 1.15 12.11 0.75
CA THR A 87 2.17 12.84 -0.03
C THR A 87 3.59 12.55 0.40
N ASP A 88 3.82 12.32 1.69
CA ASP A 88 5.15 12.05 2.25
C ASP A 88 5.53 10.60 1.94
N ILE A 89 4.56 9.68 2.01
CA ILE A 89 4.72 8.33 1.48
C ILE A 89 5.03 8.43 -0.02
N PHE A 90 4.26 9.19 -0.81
CA PHE A 90 4.50 9.29 -2.25
C PHE A 90 5.87 9.87 -2.62
N ALA A 91 6.37 10.86 -1.87
CA ALA A 91 7.74 11.35 -2.02
C ALA A 91 8.78 10.28 -1.69
N LEU A 92 8.55 9.52 -0.60
CA LEU A 92 9.39 8.38 -0.21
C LEU A 92 9.38 7.28 -1.29
N LEU A 93 8.21 6.98 -1.86
CA LEU A 93 8.01 6.03 -2.94
C LEU A 93 8.65 6.49 -4.26
N GLN A 94 8.54 7.78 -4.61
CA GLN A 94 9.23 8.35 -5.76
C GLN A 94 10.75 8.23 -5.61
N ASN A 95 11.28 8.48 -4.41
CA ASN A 95 12.71 8.33 -4.13
C ASN A 95 13.13 6.86 -4.23
N MET A 96 12.36 5.91 -3.69
CA MET A 96 12.65 4.48 -3.85
C MET A 96 12.56 4.01 -5.30
N SER A 97 11.60 4.52 -6.09
CA SER A 97 11.49 4.20 -7.52
C SER A 97 12.68 4.71 -8.36
N ARG A 98 13.40 5.72 -7.88
CA ARG A 98 14.63 6.24 -8.52
C ARG A 98 15.89 5.47 -8.12
N SER A 99 15.85 4.68 -7.05
CA SER A 99 16.98 3.85 -6.59
C SER A 99 17.11 2.52 -7.33
N TYR A 100 16.13 2.15 -8.15
CA TYR A 100 16.19 1.01 -9.07
C TYR A 100 16.39 1.50 -10.52
N VAL A 101 17.55 2.09 -10.82
CA VAL A 101 18.05 2.31 -12.18
C VAL A 101 19.53 1.92 -12.23
#